data_AF-A0A0F7S078-F1
#
_entry.id   AF-A0A0F7S078-F1
#
_cell.length_a   1.000
_cell.length_b   1.000
_cell.length_c   1.000
_cell.angle_alpha   90.00
_cell.angle_beta   90.00
_cell.angle_gamma   90.00
#
_symmetry.space_group_name_H-M   'P 1'
#
loop_
_entity.id
_entity.type
_entity.pdbx_description
1 polymer ?
#
loop_
_entity_poly.entity_id
_entity_poly.type
_entity_poly.pdbx_seq_one_letter_code
_entity_poly.pdbx_strand_id
1 'polypeptide(L)'
;MSATRTNRAAAREGNDSITSLLLKPVLMLVFALLHILYQMVLLVRQASNAVKDATKRNLHQPPASYTSLDDLLAAHDCPSNTVRVPKHLAVVLVDAQPSSIRLYLSRFFSRLSIRDETAPNKDIWHDFRVDFHTAVQAKHCSDIAAIVHLARISGVEQLSVYTREPLPPSALQSLFRALQVGYRTKAVLAEEKEEHEAVSDMVHDTNSWSRHDKLRRRRTAKDTSSDSSSSPASLESSDSEATPSLLDDETLASSYTADSNDTPLYDATVHIRLGLDLTDAESTSDGSSGASLQVTLLSRLDGQQRFASLISADVRQRSSIYLSNTITPDIHTTLSSNKRISSSLRKPWIAKRNTWTSQLTAATLDRTLLDAGYLTEPDLLVMFGDATVKRLYGFPAWPLRVTDLFYDPNARGWGGYD
;
A
#
# COMPACT_ATOMS: atom_id res chain seq x y z
N MET A 1 8.34 -65.61 74.77
CA MET A 1 7.84 -64.43 75.51
C MET A 1 7.89 -63.26 74.54
N SER A 2 6.74 -62.87 73.96
CA SER A 2 5.89 -61.72 74.37
C SER A 2 6.62 -60.38 74.25
N ALA A 3 6.11 -59.31 73.63
CA ALA A 3 4.74 -59.03 73.20
C ALA A 3 4.66 -58.02 72.05
N THR A 4 3.60 -58.20 71.26
CA THR A 4 2.97 -57.34 70.27
C THR A 4 2.45 -56.03 70.86
N ARG A 5 2.58 -54.92 70.13
CA ARG A 5 1.83 -53.67 70.38
C ARG A 5 1.10 -53.26 69.12
N THR A 6 -0.22 -53.18 69.25
CA THR A 6 -1.24 -53.07 68.21
C THR A 6 -1.58 -51.63 67.85
N ASN A 7 -1.87 -51.45 66.56
CA ASN A 7 -2.47 -50.28 65.93
C ASN A 7 -3.76 -49.82 66.61
N ARG A 8 -3.88 -48.52 66.87
CA ARG A 8 -5.16 -47.88 67.19
C ARG A 8 -5.16 -46.40 66.77
N ALA A 9 -5.53 -46.15 65.51
CA ALA A 9 -5.93 -44.82 65.04
C ALA A 9 -6.77 -44.94 63.76
N ALA A 10 -8.01 -45.42 63.90
CA ALA A 10 -9.01 -45.36 62.83
C ALA A 10 -10.41 -45.32 63.47
N ALA A 11 -10.91 -44.10 63.72
CA ALA A 11 -12.33 -43.84 63.99
C ALA A 11 -12.56 -42.31 64.07
N ARG A 12 -12.48 -41.62 62.93
CA ARG A 12 -13.05 -40.28 62.77
C ARG A 12 -13.31 -39.94 61.29
N GLU A 13 -14.00 -40.84 60.60
CA GLU A 13 -14.59 -40.58 59.28
C GLU A 13 -16.08 -40.87 59.40
N GLY A 14 -16.94 -39.86 59.25
CA GLY A 14 -18.38 -40.09 59.35
C GLY A 14 -19.29 -38.94 58.95
N ASN A 15 -18.87 -37.68 59.09
CA ASN A 15 -19.79 -36.54 58.88
C ASN A 15 -19.42 -35.56 57.76
N ASP A 16 -18.31 -35.76 57.04
CA ASP A 16 -17.84 -34.82 56.00
C ASP A 16 -18.46 -35.04 54.60
N SER A 17 -19.24 -36.10 54.39
CA SER A 17 -19.73 -36.45 53.04
C SER A 17 -20.98 -35.67 52.61
N ILE A 18 -21.88 -35.33 53.53
CA ILE A 18 -23.14 -34.64 53.19
C ILE A 18 -22.90 -33.15 52.99
N THR A 19 -22.06 -32.54 53.81
CA THR A 19 -21.67 -31.13 53.68
C THR A 19 -20.87 -30.89 52.41
N SER A 20 -19.97 -31.80 52.03
CA SER A 20 -19.21 -31.70 50.77
C SER A 20 -20.06 -31.94 49.52
N LEU A 21 -21.13 -32.74 49.59
CA LEU A 21 -22.08 -32.95 48.50
C LEU A 21 -22.94 -31.72 48.21
N LEU A 22 -23.36 -30.97 49.23
CA LEU A 22 -24.13 -29.73 49.08
C LEU A 22 -23.26 -28.51 48.77
N LEU A 23 -22.01 -28.48 49.24
CA LEU A 23 -21.12 -27.35 49.03
C LEU A 23 -20.62 -27.23 47.58
N LYS A 24 -20.39 -28.35 46.89
CA LYS A 24 -19.90 -28.36 45.49
C LYS A 24 -20.82 -27.64 44.49
N PRO A 25 -22.13 -27.92 44.41
CA PRO A 25 -23.01 -27.21 43.46
C PRO A 25 -23.13 -25.73 43.80
N VAL A 26 -23.13 -25.37 45.10
CA VAL A 26 -23.13 -23.97 45.54
C VAL A 26 -21.86 -23.26 45.12
N LEU A 27 -20.68 -23.87 45.29
CA LEU A 27 -19.40 -23.31 44.86
C LEU A 27 -19.33 -23.15 43.34
N MET A 28 -19.86 -24.12 42.58
CA MET A 28 -19.90 -24.09 41.12
C MET A 28 -20.84 -22.98 40.60
N LEU A 29 -21.98 -22.78 41.27
CA LEU A 29 -22.90 -21.68 40.99
C LEU A 29 -22.26 -20.31 41.29
N VAL A 30 -21.59 -20.16 42.45
CA VAL A 30 -20.84 -18.94 42.79
C VAL A 30 -19.75 -18.65 41.77
N PHE A 31 -18.99 -19.67 41.34
CA PHE A 31 -17.97 -19.53 40.30
C PHE A 31 -18.55 -19.09 38.96
N ALA A 32 -19.67 -19.70 38.53
CA ALA A 32 -20.36 -19.33 37.30
C ALA A 32 -20.86 -17.86 37.35
N LEU A 33 -21.47 -17.44 38.46
CA LEU A 33 -21.91 -16.06 38.66
C LEU A 33 -20.74 -15.07 38.62
N LEU A 34 -19.62 -15.41 39.26
CA LEU A 34 -18.41 -14.58 39.25
C LEU A 34 -17.80 -14.49 37.84
N HIS A 35 -17.84 -15.58 37.07
CA HIS A 35 -17.38 -15.58 35.68
C HIS A 35 -18.29 -14.73 34.78
N ILE A 36 -19.61 -14.83 34.93
CA ILE A 36 -20.57 -13.97 34.21
C ILE A 36 -20.33 -12.50 34.55
N LEU A 37 -20.17 -12.17 35.84
CA LEU A 37 -19.86 -10.80 36.28
C LEU A 37 -18.54 -10.30 35.68
N TYR A 38 -17.50 -11.14 35.67
CA TYR A 38 -16.22 -10.80 35.05
C TYR A 38 -16.35 -10.53 33.55
N GLN A 39 -17.07 -11.37 32.81
CA GLN A 39 -17.32 -11.17 31.38
C GLN A 39 -18.13 -9.89 31.13
N MET A 40 -19.13 -9.59 31.97
CA MET A 40 -19.88 -8.33 31.91
C MET A 40 -18.98 -7.10 32.14
N VAL A 41 -18.08 -7.15 33.13
CA VAL A 41 -17.13 -6.06 33.39
C VAL A 41 -16.17 -5.88 32.20
N LEU A 42 -15.70 -6.96 31.58
CA LEU A 42 -14.88 -6.88 30.37
C LEU A 42 -15.66 -6.26 29.21
N LEU A 43 -16.91 -6.68 28.99
CA LEU A 43 -17.76 -6.15 27.93
C LEU A 43 -18.05 -4.66 28.13
N VAL A 44 -18.37 -4.23 29.36
CA VAL A 44 -18.57 -2.81 29.69
C VAL A 44 -17.29 -2.00 29.48
N ARG A 45 -16.12 -2.53 29.84
CA ARG A 45 -14.84 -1.86 29.56
C ARG A 45 -14.57 -1.73 28.07
N GLN A 46 -14.81 -2.80 27.29
CA GLN A 46 -14.66 -2.79 25.84
C GLN A 46 -15.63 -1.79 25.19
N ALA A 47 -16.90 -1.81 25.59
CA ALA A 47 -17.91 -0.89 25.10
C ALA A 47 -17.59 0.57 25.50
N SER A 48 -17.14 0.82 26.72
CA SER A 48 -16.72 2.16 27.15
C SER A 48 -15.50 2.65 26.39
N ASN A 49 -14.53 1.79 26.09
CA ASN A 49 -13.38 2.16 25.28
C ASN A 49 -13.82 2.45 23.85
N ALA A 50 -14.65 1.60 23.24
CA ALA A 50 -15.22 1.82 21.91
C ALA A 50 -16.03 3.12 21.83
N VAL A 51 -16.85 3.43 22.84
CA VAL A 51 -17.62 4.69 22.91
C VAL A 51 -16.69 5.88 23.12
N LYS A 52 -15.66 5.78 23.95
CA LYS A 52 -14.65 6.85 24.12
C LYS A 52 -13.87 7.10 22.83
N ASP A 53 -13.55 6.04 22.10
CA ASP A 53 -12.87 6.13 20.81
C ASP A 53 -13.82 6.69 19.73
N ALA A 54 -15.11 6.37 19.77
CA ALA A 54 -16.13 6.92 18.87
C ALA A 54 -16.55 8.37 19.19
N THR A 55 -16.42 8.81 20.45
CA THR A 55 -16.79 10.17 20.90
C THR A 55 -15.63 11.16 20.87
N LYS A 56 -14.38 10.68 20.81
CA LYS A 56 -13.28 11.54 20.35
C LYS A 56 -13.60 11.94 18.92
N ARG A 57 -13.90 13.23 18.73
CA ARG A 57 -14.11 13.92 17.45
C ARG A 57 -13.34 13.19 16.35
N ASN A 58 -14.03 12.67 15.34
CA ASN A 58 -13.45 11.93 14.23
C ASN A 58 -12.35 12.76 13.56
N LEU A 59 -11.12 12.60 14.07
CA LEU A 59 -9.86 13.01 13.44
C LEU A 59 -9.56 12.16 12.20
N HIS A 60 -10.39 11.14 11.95
CA HIS A 60 -10.32 10.26 10.80
C HIS A 60 -11.23 10.75 9.68
N GLN A 61 -10.99 11.97 9.22
CA GLN A 61 -11.43 12.34 7.89
C GLN A 61 -10.75 11.40 6.87
N PRO A 62 -11.49 10.90 5.86
CA PRO A 62 -10.90 10.01 4.87
C PRO A 62 -9.75 10.74 4.16
N PRO A 63 -8.64 10.06 3.82
CA PRO A 63 -7.50 10.70 3.17
C PRO A 63 -7.87 11.52 1.92
N ALA A 64 -8.92 11.08 1.21
CA ALA A 64 -9.44 11.74 0.02
C ALA A 64 -10.04 13.13 0.27
N SER A 65 -10.40 13.46 1.52
CA SER A 65 -10.97 14.76 1.88
C SER A 65 -9.93 15.86 2.01
N TYR A 66 -8.65 15.53 2.22
CA TYR A 66 -7.59 16.52 2.27
C TYR A 66 -7.19 16.94 0.86
N THR A 67 -7.28 18.24 0.58
CA THR A 67 -6.92 18.79 -0.73
C THR A 67 -5.54 19.47 -0.72
N SER A 68 -5.13 19.97 0.45
CA SER A 68 -3.86 20.67 0.66
C SER A 68 -3.17 20.24 1.96
N LEU A 69 -1.88 20.57 2.10
CA LEU A 69 -1.14 20.41 3.35
C LEU A 69 -1.74 21.25 4.48
N ASP A 70 -2.21 22.46 4.18
CA ASP A 70 -2.81 23.36 5.18
C ASP A 70 -4.10 22.75 5.75
N ASP A 71 -4.92 22.08 4.92
CA ASP A 71 -6.11 21.35 5.39
C ASP A 71 -5.72 20.23 6.35
N LEU A 72 -4.68 19.47 6.01
CA LEU A 72 -4.19 18.36 6.83
C LEU A 72 -3.64 18.87 8.17
N LEU A 73 -2.87 19.95 8.14
CA LEU A 73 -2.31 20.57 9.34
C LEU A 73 -3.41 21.15 10.23
N ALA A 74 -4.42 21.80 9.65
CA ALA A 74 -5.57 22.34 10.37
C ALA A 74 -6.41 21.22 11.00
N ALA A 75 -6.63 20.11 10.28
CA ALA A 75 -7.36 18.96 10.83
C ALA A 75 -6.65 18.29 12.01
N HIS A 76 -5.33 18.41 12.09
CA HIS A 76 -4.49 17.85 13.16
C HIS A 76 -4.01 18.88 14.18
N ASP A 77 -4.57 20.10 14.18
CA ASP A 77 -4.18 21.20 15.07
C ASP A 77 -2.65 21.45 15.12
N CYS A 78 -1.96 21.22 14.00
CA CYS A 78 -0.50 21.33 13.88
C CYS A 78 -0.10 22.66 13.23
N PRO A 79 0.75 23.49 13.86
CA PRO A 79 1.19 24.73 13.24
C PRO A 79 2.23 24.45 12.13
N SER A 80 2.06 25.12 10.98
CA SER A 80 2.87 24.88 9.77
C SER A 80 4.37 25.09 9.93
N ASN A 81 4.79 25.92 10.89
CA ASN A 81 6.19 26.16 11.20
C ASN A 81 6.90 25.00 11.94
N THR A 82 6.16 24.01 12.43
CA THR A 82 6.72 22.88 13.19
C THR A 82 6.94 21.63 12.33
N VAL A 83 6.32 21.57 11.15
CA VAL A 83 6.31 20.36 10.33
C VAL A 83 7.35 20.49 9.22
N ARG A 84 8.33 19.60 9.23
CA ARG A 84 9.29 19.45 8.15
C ARG A 84 8.86 18.30 7.25
N VAL A 85 8.61 18.61 5.97
CA VAL A 85 8.27 17.60 4.96
C VAL A 85 9.56 16.94 4.47
N PRO A 86 9.66 15.60 4.48
CA PRO A 86 10.80 14.88 3.89
C PRO A 86 10.75 15.00 2.36
N LYS A 87 11.92 15.15 1.73
CA LYS A 87 12.02 15.12 0.26
C LYS A 87 11.82 13.71 -0.25
N HIS A 88 12.42 12.73 0.43
CA HIS A 88 12.26 11.32 0.13
C HIS A 88 11.62 10.58 1.31
N LEU A 89 10.38 10.13 1.12
CA LEU A 89 9.63 9.31 2.06
C LEU A 89 9.67 7.84 1.62
N ALA A 90 10.11 6.96 2.50
CA ALA A 90 10.00 5.52 2.31
C ALA A 90 8.91 4.95 3.21
N VAL A 91 8.07 4.06 2.67
CA VAL A 91 6.97 3.44 3.41
C VAL A 91 7.02 1.93 3.25
N VAL A 92 6.99 1.21 4.37
CA VAL A 92 6.88 -0.25 4.41
C VAL A 92 5.45 -0.64 4.74
N LEU A 93 4.76 -1.20 3.75
CA LEU A 93 3.44 -1.78 3.92
C LEU A 93 3.59 -3.22 4.39
N VAL A 94 3.41 -3.42 5.69
CA VAL A 94 3.31 -4.76 6.25
C VAL A 94 1.98 -5.37 5.85
N ASP A 95 1.97 -6.66 5.53
CA ASP A 95 0.74 -7.44 5.35
C ASP A 95 -0.13 -7.33 6.61
N ALA A 96 -1.01 -6.33 6.62
CA ALA A 96 -2.04 -6.24 7.63
C ALA A 96 -2.98 -7.40 7.33
N GLN A 97 -2.99 -8.41 8.20
CA GLN A 97 -4.00 -9.47 8.13
C GLN A 97 -5.36 -8.74 8.01
N PRO A 98 -6.08 -8.90 6.90
CA PRO A 98 -7.40 -8.30 6.77
C PRO A 98 -8.17 -8.86 7.94
N SER A 99 -8.85 -8.00 8.71
CA SER A 99 -9.57 -8.39 9.92
C SER A 99 -10.38 -9.64 9.60
N SER A 100 -9.84 -10.79 10.03
CA SER A 100 -10.19 -12.11 9.48
C SER A 100 -11.66 -12.40 9.71
N ILE A 101 -12.23 -11.78 10.74
CA ILE A 101 -13.64 -11.80 11.12
C ILE A 101 -14.57 -11.31 10.00
N ARG A 102 -14.27 -10.23 9.27
CA ARG A 102 -15.22 -9.71 8.24
C ARG A 102 -15.28 -10.63 7.02
N LEU A 103 -14.12 -11.11 6.54
CA LEU A 103 -14.06 -12.10 5.47
C LEU A 103 -14.65 -13.44 5.90
N TYR A 104 -14.48 -13.81 7.18
CA TYR A 104 -15.06 -15.02 7.75
C TYR A 104 -16.59 -14.91 7.85
N LEU A 105 -17.11 -13.79 8.35
CA LEU A 105 -18.54 -13.53 8.47
C LEU A 105 -19.19 -13.38 7.09
N SER A 106 -18.61 -12.62 6.17
CA SER A 106 -19.17 -12.46 4.82
C SER A 106 -19.27 -13.81 4.10
N ARG A 107 -18.25 -14.67 4.23
CA ARG A 107 -18.28 -16.03 3.67
C ARG A 107 -19.28 -16.93 4.40
N PHE A 108 -19.39 -16.83 5.72
CA PHE A 108 -20.40 -17.56 6.49
C PHE A 108 -21.82 -17.19 6.04
N PHE A 109 -22.10 -15.90 5.86
CA PHE A 109 -23.40 -15.40 5.40
C PHE A 109 -23.68 -15.72 3.92
N SER A 110 -22.71 -15.57 3.02
CA SER A 110 -22.88 -15.95 1.60
C SER A 110 -23.14 -17.45 1.46
N ARG A 111 -22.55 -18.29 2.32
CA ARG A 111 -22.79 -19.74 2.32
C ARG A 111 -24.15 -20.12 2.92
N LEU A 112 -24.64 -19.38 3.92
CA LEU A 112 -26.02 -19.52 4.38
C LEU A 112 -27.03 -19.15 3.28
N SER A 113 -26.66 -18.24 2.39
CA SER A 113 -27.50 -17.80 1.27
C SER A 113 -27.44 -18.74 0.06
N ILE A 114 -26.34 -19.44 -0.19
CA ILE A 114 -26.15 -20.31 -1.36
C ILE A 114 -26.12 -21.76 -0.89
N ARG A 115 -27.32 -22.32 -0.74
CA ARG A 115 -27.54 -23.73 -0.41
C ARG A 115 -27.64 -24.54 -1.71
N ASP A 116 -26.57 -24.53 -2.51
CA ASP A 116 -26.48 -25.35 -3.72
C ASP A 116 -25.95 -26.74 -3.37
N GLU A 117 -26.82 -27.75 -3.48
CA GLU A 117 -26.57 -29.14 -3.10
C GLU A 117 -25.75 -29.94 -4.15
N THR A 118 -25.30 -29.31 -5.24
CA THR A 118 -24.81 -30.03 -6.42
C THR A 118 -23.37 -29.77 -6.83
N ALA A 119 -22.60 -28.96 -6.11
CA ALA A 119 -21.20 -28.70 -6.46
C ALA A 119 -20.25 -29.79 -5.89
N PRO A 120 -19.63 -30.64 -6.72
CA PRO A 120 -18.74 -31.69 -6.27
C PRO A 120 -17.41 -31.10 -5.74
N ASN A 121 -17.08 -31.44 -4.50
CA ASN A 121 -15.74 -31.47 -3.88
C ASN A 121 -14.74 -30.34 -4.25
N LYS A 122 -15.20 -29.09 -4.33
CA LYS A 122 -14.32 -27.94 -4.50
C LYS A 122 -13.60 -27.65 -3.18
N ASP A 123 -12.26 -27.52 -3.21
CA ASP A 123 -11.47 -27.20 -2.02
C ASP A 123 -11.82 -25.79 -1.50
N ILE A 124 -12.66 -25.76 -0.46
CA ILE A 124 -13.14 -24.54 0.20
C ILE A 124 -11.97 -23.68 0.68
N TRP A 125 -10.86 -24.31 1.08
CA TRP A 125 -9.68 -23.61 1.57
C TRP A 125 -8.88 -22.96 0.45
N HIS A 126 -8.94 -23.50 -0.76
CA HIS A 126 -8.32 -22.86 -1.91
C HIS A 126 -9.04 -21.56 -2.26
N ASP A 127 -10.37 -21.61 -2.42
CA ASP A 127 -11.19 -20.43 -2.69
C ASP A 127 -11.02 -19.37 -1.60
N PHE A 128 -10.98 -19.77 -0.32
CA PHE A 128 -10.75 -18.83 0.78
C PHE A 128 -9.39 -18.15 0.70
N ARG A 129 -8.33 -18.89 0.37
CA ARG A 129 -6.99 -18.32 0.20
C ARG A 129 -6.96 -17.33 -0.95
N VAL A 130 -7.59 -17.65 -2.07
CA VAL A 130 -7.67 -16.74 -3.24
C VAL A 130 -8.44 -15.45 -2.89
N ASP A 131 -9.60 -15.56 -2.25
CA ASP A 131 -10.39 -14.40 -1.82
C ASP A 131 -9.64 -13.55 -0.79
N PHE A 132 -8.98 -14.20 0.16
CA PHE A 132 -8.16 -13.55 1.16
C PHE A 132 -7.02 -12.77 0.51
N HIS A 133 -6.26 -13.39 -0.40
CA HIS A 133 -5.18 -12.71 -1.13
C HIS A 133 -5.71 -11.54 -1.95
N THR A 134 -6.86 -11.69 -2.61
CA THR A 134 -7.50 -10.62 -3.38
C THR A 134 -7.90 -9.46 -2.48
N ALA A 135 -8.46 -9.73 -1.31
CA ALA A 135 -8.83 -8.70 -0.33
C ALA A 135 -7.60 -7.99 0.24
N VAL A 136 -6.51 -8.71 0.51
CA VAL A 136 -5.23 -8.12 0.93
C VAL A 136 -4.66 -7.22 -0.14
N GLN A 137 -4.66 -7.67 -1.40
CA GLN A 137 -4.19 -6.86 -2.53
C GLN A 137 -5.04 -5.61 -2.73
N ALA A 138 -6.37 -5.73 -2.68
CA ALA A 138 -7.28 -4.58 -2.78
C ALA A 138 -7.03 -3.55 -1.67
N LYS A 139 -6.82 -4.03 -0.44
CA LYS A 139 -6.44 -3.18 0.69
C LYS A 139 -5.08 -2.49 0.45
N HIS A 140 -4.06 -3.24 0.06
CA HIS A 140 -2.74 -2.67 -0.27
C HIS A 140 -2.86 -1.60 -1.35
N CYS A 141 -3.66 -1.81 -2.41
CA CYS A 141 -3.90 -0.80 -3.43
C CYS A 141 -4.56 0.47 -2.87
N SER A 142 -5.53 0.30 -1.97
CA SER A 142 -6.20 1.42 -1.30
C SER A 142 -5.24 2.21 -0.40
N ASP A 143 -4.42 1.49 0.39
CA ASP A 143 -3.45 2.09 1.30
C ASP A 143 -2.34 2.82 0.51
N ILE A 144 -1.81 2.20 -0.55
CA ILE A 144 -0.85 2.84 -1.47
C ILE A 144 -1.46 4.09 -2.09
N ALA A 145 -2.70 4.03 -2.60
CA ALA A 145 -3.35 5.19 -3.20
C ALA A 145 -3.50 6.35 -2.20
N ALA A 146 -3.87 6.03 -0.96
CA ALA A 146 -3.99 7.01 0.11
C ALA A 146 -2.63 7.64 0.46
N ILE A 147 -1.57 6.84 0.58
CA ILE A 147 -0.21 7.31 0.86
C ILE A 147 0.31 8.18 -0.28
N VAL A 148 0.10 7.78 -1.53
CA VAL A 148 0.49 8.57 -2.71
C VAL A 148 -0.22 9.93 -2.71
N HIS A 149 -1.52 9.95 -2.44
CA HIS A 149 -2.29 11.19 -2.33
C HIS A 149 -1.76 12.09 -1.21
N LEU A 150 -1.50 11.52 -0.03
CA LEU A 150 -1.01 12.28 1.11
C LEU A 150 0.41 12.80 0.92
N ALA A 151 1.31 11.99 0.34
CA ALA A 151 2.65 12.40 -0.02
C ALA A 151 2.61 13.57 -1.03
N ARG A 152 1.70 13.48 -2.01
CA ARG A 152 1.47 14.53 -3.00
C ARG A 152 1.02 15.84 -2.35
N ILE A 153 -0.05 15.83 -1.56
CA ILE A 153 -0.55 17.07 -0.92
C ILE A 153 0.45 17.64 0.07
N SER A 154 1.28 16.79 0.68
CA SER A 154 2.33 17.22 1.61
C SER A 154 3.53 17.84 0.91
N GLY A 155 3.67 17.68 -0.42
CA GLY A 155 4.82 18.19 -1.17
C GLY A 155 6.07 17.30 -1.09
N VAL A 156 5.89 15.99 -0.87
CA VAL A 156 6.99 15.03 -0.98
C VAL A 156 7.43 14.92 -2.44
N GLU A 157 8.74 14.91 -2.71
CA GLU A 157 9.28 14.83 -4.07
C GLU A 157 9.40 13.36 -4.53
N GLN A 158 9.85 12.48 -3.64
CA GLN A 158 10.09 11.06 -3.89
C GLN A 158 9.40 10.19 -2.83
N LEU A 159 8.62 9.21 -3.28
CA LEU A 159 7.95 8.23 -2.43
C LEU A 159 8.36 6.81 -2.84
N SER A 160 9.00 6.08 -1.93
CA SER A 160 9.31 4.67 -2.12
C SER A 160 8.36 3.81 -1.30
N VAL A 161 7.47 3.06 -1.95
CA VAL A 161 6.52 2.17 -1.26
C VAL A 161 6.97 0.73 -1.42
N TYR A 162 7.16 0.05 -0.29
CA TYR A 162 7.61 -1.32 -0.26
C TYR A 162 6.47 -2.28 0.10
N THR A 163 6.28 -3.27 -0.77
CA THR A 163 5.38 -4.41 -0.56
C THR A 163 6.18 -5.70 -0.49
N ARG A 164 5.65 -6.70 0.23
CA ARG A 164 6.32 -8.00 0.36
C ARG A 164 6.42 -8.75 -0.96
N GLU A 165 5.35 -8.71 -1.74
CA GLU A 165 5.23 -9.35 -3.05
C GLU A 165 5.10 -8.27 -4.13
N PRO A 166 5.58 -8.53 -5.35
CA PRO A 166 5.36 -7.61 -6.47
C PRO A 166 3.86 -7.48 -6.73
N LEU A 167 3.41 -6.26 -7.00
CA LEU A 167 2.00 -6.00 -7.30
C LEU A 167 1.64 -6.65 -8.65
N PRO A 168 0.62 -7.52 -8.70
CA PRO A 168 0.16 -8.06 -9.97
C PRO A 168 -0.43 -6.94 -10.84
N PRO A 169 -0.46 -7.11 -12.17
CA PRO A 169 -0.96 -6.08 -13.09
C PRO A 169 -2.42 -5.69 -12.82
N SER A 170 -3.25 -6.62 -12.34
CA SER A 170 -4.63 -6.35 -11.91
C SER A 170 -4.72 -5.43 -10.69
N ALA A 171 -3.81 -5.60 -9.72
CA ALA A 171 -3.72 -4.75 -8.55
C ALA A 171 -3.22 -3.36 -8.96
N LEU A 172 -2.24 -3.28 -9.87
CA LEU A 172 -1.76 -2.02 -10.41
C LEU A 172 -2.84 -1.23 -11.16
N GLN A 173 -3.65 -1.90 -11.98
CA GLN A 173 -4.81 -1.28 -12.62
C GLN A 173 -5.83 -0.77 -11.58
N SER A 174 -6.04 -1.55 -10.51
CA SER A 174 -6.93 -1.15 -9.40
C SER A 174 -6.38 0.06 -8.63
N LEU A 175 -5.07 0.13 -8.42
CA LEU A 175 -4.37 1.28 -7.85
C LEU A 175 -4.53 2.52 -8.72
N PHE A 176 -4.31 2.41 -10.02
CA PHE A 176 -4.48 3.54 -10.96
C PHE A 176 -5.92 4.03 -10.97
N ARG A 177 -6.89 3.10 -10.96
CA ARG A 177 -8.30 3.45 -10.84
C ARG A 177 -8.62 4.12 -9.50
N ALA A 178 -8.05 3.65 -8.40
CA ALA A 178 -8.23 4.26 -7.07
C ALA A 178 -7.66 5.68 -7.02
N LEU A 179 -6.46 5.91 -7.58
CA LEU A 179 -5.85 7.23 -7.70
C LEU A 179 -6.68 8.17 -8.58
N GLN A 180 -7.13 7.69 -9.73
CA GLN A 180 -7.89 8.49 -10.70
C GLN A 180 -9.29 8.84 -10.20
N VAL A 181 -10.04 7.85 -9.69
CA VAL A 181 -11.44 8.01 -9.28
C VAL A 181 -11.55 8.53 -7.86
N GLY A 182 -10.75 8.01 -6.94
CA GLY A 182 -10.83 8.34 -5.52
C GLY A 182 -10.11 9.65 -5.16
N TYR A 183 -8.98 9.92 -5.82
CA TYR A 183 -8.07 11.02 -5.45
C TYR A 183 -7.83 12.03 -6.58
N ARG A 184 -8.55 11.91 -7.71
CA ARG A 184 -8.41 12.76 -8.91
C ARG A 184 -6.96 12.93 -9.37
N THR A 185 -6.14 11.90 -9.17
CA THR A 185 -4.71 11.92 -9.45
C THR A 185 -4.42 11.05 -10.66
N LYS A 186 -3.82 11.64 -11.69
CA LYS A 186 -3.42 10.92 -12.89
C LYS A 186 -2.10 10.20 -12.64
N ALA A 187 -2.14 8.88 -12.58
CA ALA A 187 -0.94 8.05 -12.54
C ALA A 187 -0.39 7.84 -13.97
N VAL A 188 0.91 8.04 -14.15
CA VAL A 188 1.64 7.75 -15.39
C VAL A 188 2.72 6.73 -15.08
N LEU A 189 2.67 5.58 -15.74
CA LEU A 189 3.72 4.57 -15.62
C LEU A 189 4.97 5.07 -16.37
N ALA A 190 6.12 5.07 -15.72
CA ALA A 190 7.36 5.60 -16.31
C ALA A 190 7.93 4.72 -17.45
N GLU A 191 7.40 3.50 -17.64
CA GLU A 191 7.98 2.45 -18.48
C GLU A 191 7.61 2.55 -19.98
N GLU A 192 6.62 3.37 -20.37
CA GLU A 192 6.05 3.33 -21.74
C GLU A 192 6.44 4.49 -22.66
N LYS A 193 7.37 5.38 -22.27
CA LYS A 193 7.58 6.61 -23.04
C LYS A 193 8.47 6.47 -24.30
N GLU A 194 9.28 5.41 -24.41
CA GLU A 194 10.26 5.33 -25.50
C GLU A 194 9.74 4.75 -26.82
N GLU A 195 8.69 3.92 -26.84
CA GLU A 195 8.24 3.31 -28.09
C GLU A 195 7.23 4.18 -28.88
N HIS A 196 6.56 5.13 -28.24
CA HIS A 196 5.50 5.90 -28.89
C HIS A 196 5.95 7.22 -29.54
N GLU A 197 7.10 7.79 -29.15
CA GLU A 197 7.64 9.02 -29.78
C GLU A 197 8.49 8.75 -31.03
N ALA A 198 9.04 7.54 -31.20
CA ALA A 198 9.84 7.19 -32.40
C ALA A 198 9.00 6.78 -33.63
N VAL A 199 7.69 6.57 -33.48
CA VAL A 199 6.79 6.13 -34.57
C VAL A 199 5.72 7.18 -34.89
N SER A 200 5.63 8.28 -34.13
CA SER A 200 4.62 9.34 -34.33
C SER A 200 4.93 10.33 -35.48
N ASP A 201 5.64 9.87 -36.50
CA ASP A 201 5.75 10.59 -37.79
C ASP A 201 5.28 9.76 -38.99
N MET A 202 4.78 8.54 -38.77
CA MET A 202 4.08 7.76 -39.78
C MET A 202 2.95 6.96 -39.15
N VAL A 203 1.75 7.16 -39.69
CA VAL A 203 0.52 6.35 -39.51
C VAL A 203 -0.46 6.89 -38.47
N HIS A 204 -1.32 7.76 -38.99
CA HIS A 204 -2.71 7.92 -38.58
C HIS A 204 -3.41 6.56 -38.36
N ASP A 205 -4.30 6.55 -37.35
CA ASP A 205 -5.32 5.54 -37.04
C ASP A 205 -4.87 4.28 -36.31
N THR A 206 -5.08 4.26 -34.98
CA THR A 206 -5.85 3.21 -34.28
C THR A 206 -6.07 3.54 -32.80
N ASN A 207 -6.95 4.52 -32.51
CA ASN A 207 -7.48 4.73 -31.16
C ASN A 207 -8.72 3.84 -30.94
N SER A 208 -8.51 2.62 -30.44
CA SER A 208 -9.55 1.59 -30.25
C SER A 208 -10.44 1.78 -28.99
N TRP A 209 -10.37 2.93 -28.32
CA TRP A 209 -11.33 3.30 -27.26
C TRP A 209 -12.48 4.19 -27.71
N SER A 210 -12.47 4.67 -28.97
CA SER A 210 -13.54 5.54 -29.49
C SER A 210 -14.83 4.81 -29.94
N ARG A 211 -14.84 3.46 -29.95
CA ARG A 211 -15.95 2.69 -30.54
C ARG A 211 -17.19 2.62 -29.66
N HIS A 212 -17.07 2.82 -28.34
CA HIS A 212 -18.23 2.89 -27.45
C HIS A 212 -18.88 4.28 -27.39
N ASP A 213 -18.12 5.36 -27.57
CA ASP A 213 -18.69 6.72 -27.64
C ASP A 213 -19.46 6.97 -28.94
N LYS A 214 -19.05 6.33 -30.05
CA LYS A 214 -19.72 6.48 -31.35
C LYS A 214 -21.10 5.78 -31.43
N LEU A 215 -21.39 4.83 -30.54
CA LEU A 215 -22.70 4.15 -30.49
C LEU A 215 -23.77 4.97 -29.75
N ARG A 216 -23.37 5.94 -28.90
CA ARG A 216 -24.32 6.77 -28.15
C ARG A 216 -24.78 8.02 -28.92
N ARG A 217 -24.09 8.41 -30.00
CA ARG A 217 -24.40 9.60 -30.82
C ARG A 217 -25.36 9.36 -32.00
N ARG A 218 -25.92 8.16 -32.18
CA ARG A 218 -26.72 7.83 -33.39
C ARG A 218 -28.24 7.88 -33.25
N ARG A 219 -28.78 8.49 -32.19
CA ARG A 219 -30.24 8.70 -32.04
C ARG A 219 -30.58 10.07 -31.45
N THR A 220 -30.38 11.13 -32.24
CA THR A 220 -31.16 12.38 -32.14
C THR A 220 -30.89 13.22 -33.38
N ALA A 221 -31.52 12.83 -34.49
CA ALA A 221 -31.70 13.71 -35.63
C ALA A 221 -32.98 13.27 -36.34
N LYS A 222 -34.12 13.87 -35.97
CA LYS A 222 -35.28 13.92 -36.85
C LYS A 222 -36.21 15.10 -36.50
N ASP A 223 -36.26 16.00 -37.48
CA ASP A 223 -37.34 16.89 -37.90
C ASP A 223 -37.65 18.18 -37.13
N THR A 224 -37.04 19.25 -37.65
CA THR A 224 -37.65 20.57 -37.88
C THR A 224 -38.95 20.50 -38.70
N SER A 225 -40.02 21.19 -38.28
CA SER A 225 -40.74 22.17 -39.12
C SER A 225 -41.91 22.87 -38.41
N SER A 226 -42.18 24.09 -38.88
CA SER A 226 -43.37 24.96 -38.71
C SER A 226 -43.40 25.94 -37.51
N ASP A 227 -42.90 27.15 -37.79
CA ASP A 227 -43.64 28.42 -37.86
C ASP A 227 -44.86 28.63 -36.96
N SER A 228 -44.84 29.69 -36.14
CA SER A 228 -45.64 30.93 -36.39
C SER A 228 -45.73 31.83 -35.14
N SER A 229 -45.17 33.03 -35.27
CA SER A 229 -45.68 34.36 -34.86
C SER A 229 -46.31 34.65 -33.48
N SER A 230 -45.83 35.77 -32.95
CA SER A 230 -46.51 36.86 -32.22
C SER A 230 -46.59 36.81 -30.68
N SER A 231 -45.84 37.73 -30.06
CA SER A 231 -46.23 38.43 -28.82
C SER A 231 -47.41 39.39 -29.11
N PRO A 232 -48.25 39.82 -28.15
CA PRO A 232 -47.81 40.76 -27.10
C PRO A 232 -48.54 40.75 -25.73
N ALA A 233 -47.88 41.35 -24.73
CA ALA A 233 -48.35 42.24 -23.64
C ALA A 233 -49.52 41.91 -22.67
N SER A 234 -49.32 42.44 -21.44
CA SER A 234 -50.30 42.89 -20.41
C SER A 234 -50.99 41.79 -19.58
N LEU A 235 -51.47 41.97 -18.34
CA LEU A 235 -51.32 42.88 -17.19
C LEU A 235 -52.17 42.20 -16.07
N GLU A 236 -51.77 42.35 -14.81
CA GLU A 236 -52.59 42.41 -13.57
C GLU A 236 -53.74 41.41 -13.21
N SER A 237 -53.84 41.18 -11.88
CA SER A 237 -54.98 40.65 -11.08
C SER A 237 -55.15 39.12 -11.09
N SER A 238 -55.66 38.42 -10.07
CA SER A 238 -56.43 38.76 -8.86
C SER A 238 -56.44 37.57 -7.89
N ASP A 239 -56.76 37.86 -6.63
CA ASP A 239 -56.98 36.96 -5.47
C ASP A 239 -57.94 35.77 -5.65
N SER A 240 -57.72 34.71 -4.84
CA SER A 240 -58.70 33.92 -4.03
C SER A 240 -58.13 32.49 -3.80
N GLU A 241 -57.70 32.13 -2.59
CA GLU A 241 -58.46 31.50 -1.49
C GLU A 241 -58.99 30.06 -1.73
N ALA A 242 -58.61 29.16 -0.80
CA ALA A 242 -59.28 27.94 -0.34
C ALA A 242 -59.65 26.86 -1.40
N THR A 243 -59.22 25.60 -1.36
CA THR A 243 -59.23 24.59 -0.28
C THR A 243 -58.66 23.25 -0.84
N PRO A 244 -58.42 22.21 -0.03
CA PRO A 244 -57.51 21.12 -0.35
C PRO A 244 -58.21 19.90 -0.95
N SER A 245 -57.55 19.15 -1.83
CA SER A 245 -57.74 17.69 -1.93
C SER A 245 -56.76 17.01 -2.88
N LEU A 246 -56.22 15.90 -2.37
CA LEU A 246 -55.98 14.63 -3.07
C LEU A 246 -54.96 14.59 -4.21
N LEU A 247 -53.92 13.79 -3.94
CA LEU A 247 -53.43 12.70 -4.78
C LEU A 247 -53.40 13.00 -6.29
N ASP A 248 -52.22 13.29 -6.81
CA ASP A 248 -51.76 12.69 -8.06
C ASP A 248 -50.23 12.77 -8.17
N ASP A 249 -49.69 11.73 -8.82
CA ASP A 249 -48.29 11.35 -8.93
C ASP A 249 -47.33 12.47 -9.39
N GLU A 250 -46.52 12.98 -8.46
CA GLU A 250 -45.26 13.62 -8.80
C GLU A 250 -44.24 12.57 -9.23
N THR A 251 -44.28 12.26 -10.53
CA THR A 251 -43.11 11.78 -11.27
C THR A 251 -42.03 12.86 -11.24
N LEU A 252 -41.30 12.93 -10.14
CA LEU A 252 -40.06 13.70 -10.04
C LEU A 252 -39.06 13.11 -11.04
N ALA A 253 -39.08 13.70 -12.21
CA ALA A 253 -38.07 13.61 -13.24
C ALA A 253 -36.70 13.72 -12.58
N SER A 254 -35.97 12.61 -12.61
CA SER A 254 -34.54 12.55 -12.38
C SER A 254 -33.86 13.50 -13.37
N SER A 255 -33.69 14.75 -12.97
CA SER A 255 -32.74 15.70 -13.56
C SER A 255 -31.34 15.15 -13.28
N TYR A 256 -30.96 14.13 -14.04
CA TYR A 256 -29.57 13.76 -14.23
C TYR A 256 -28.95 14.90 -15.02
N THR A 257 -28.38 15.86 -14.30
CA THR A 257 -27.45 16.83 -14.85
C THR A 257 -26.34 16.06 -15.54
N ALA A 258 -26.42 16.01 -16.86
CA ALA A 258 -25.31 15.63 -17.70
C ALA A 258 -24.25 16.74 -17.57
N ASP A 259 -23.42 16.63 -16.54
CA ASP A 259 -22.16 17.37 -16.43
C ASP A 259 -21.31 16.98 -17.65
N SER A 260 -21.36 17.81 -18.68
CA SER A 260 -20.43 17.78 -19.80
C SER A 260 -19.08 18.32 -19.33
N ASN A 261 -18.38 17.53 -18.50
CA ASN A 261 -16.98 17.74 -18.14
C ASN A 261 -16.08 17.12 -19.21
N ASP A 262 -16.02 17.74 -20.39
CA ASP A 262 -15.14 17.32 -21.50
C ASP A 262 -13.69 17.86 -21.35
N THR A 263 -13.29 18.33 -20.17
CA THR A 263 -11.89 18.52 -19.82
C THR A 263 -11.57 17.66 -18.59
N PRO A 264 -10.61 16.73 -18.67
CA PRO A 264 -10.25 15.94 -17.51
C PRO A 264 -9.58 16.85 -16.45
N LEU A 265 -10.37 17.23 -15.44
CA LEU A 265 -9.98 18.00 -14.26
C LEU A 265 -9.13 17.12 -13.32
N TYR A 266 -7.94 16.73 -13.79
CA TYR A 266 -6.93 16.13 -12.91
C TYR A 266 -6.08 17.24 -12.34
N ASP A 267 -6.08 17.37 -11.02
CA ASP A 267 -5.34 18.42 -10.32
C ASP A 267 -3.83 18.14 -10.29
N ALA A 268 -3.42 16.88 -10.50
CA ALA A 268 -2.02 16.49 -10.46
C ALA A 268 -1.69 15.19 -11.22
N THR A 269 -0.45 15.10 -11.67
CA THR A 269 0.16 13.91 -12.27
C THR A 269 1.23 13.31 -11.35
N VAL A 270 1.23 11.99 -11.21
CA VAL A 270 2.21 11.22 -10.42
C VAL A 270 2.88 10.19 -11.31
N HIS A 271 4.21 10.14 -11.26
CA HIS A 271 5.00 9.18 -12.04
C HIS A 271 5.27 7.94 -11.20
N ILE A 272 4.72 6.80 -11.61
CA ILE A 272 4.88 5.53 -10.90
C ILE A 272 5.91 4.67 -11.64
N ARG A 273 6.95 4.27 -10.92
CA ARG A 273 8.02 3.35 -11.33
C ARG A 273 7.84 2.02 -10.61
N LEU A 274 7.99 0.93 -11.34
CA LEU A 274 7.94 -0.43 -10.78
C LEU A 274 9.37 -0.97 -10.64
N GLY A 275 9.72 -1.41 -9.43
CA GLY A 275 11.02 -1.99 -9.13
C GLY A 275 12.21 -1.05 -9.35
N LEU A 276 13.40 -1.65 -9.43
CA LEU A 276 14.69 -0.97 -9.57
C LEU A 276 15.41 -1.29 -10.88
N ASP A 277 14.76 -2.03 -11.78
CA ASP A 277 15.43 -2.60 -12.95
C ASP A 277 15.61 -1.62 -14.12
N LEU A 278 14.92 -0.48 -14.09
CA LEU A 278 14.94 0.50 -15.18
C LEU A 278 16.27 1.27 -15.23
N THR A 279 16.93 1.19 -16.38
CA THR A 279 18.22 1.80 -16.71
C THR A 279 18.16 3.31 -16.98
N ASP A 280 16.97 3.89 -17.04
CA ASP A 280 16.77 5.18 -17.72
C ASP A 280 16.73 6.36 -16.74
N ALA A 281 17.50 6.28 -15.66
CA ALA A 281 17.59 7.34 -14.66
C ALA A 281 18.23 8.65 -15.19
N GLU A 282 18.85 8.64 -16.38
CA GLU A 282 19.58 9.79 -16.91
C GLU A 282 18.74 10.76 -17.76
N SER A 283 17.52 10.44 -18.20
CA SER A 283 16.80 11.27 -19.19
C SER A 283 15.73 12.25 -18.62
N THR A 284 15.48 12.27 -17.30
CA THR A 284 14.41 13.11 -16.71
C THR A 284 14.89 14.37 -15.99
N SER A 285 16.20 14.67 -16.02
CA SER A 285 16.75 15.86 -15.35
C SER A 285 16.72 17.15 -16.19
N ASP A 286 16.28 17.10 -17.45
CA ASP A 286 16.13 18.31 -18.26
C ASP A 286 14.82 19.04 -17.91
N GLY A 287 14.98 20.06 -17.06
CA GLY A 287 13.93 20.77 -16.36
C GLY A 287 12.88 21.42 -17.26
N SER A 288 11.61 21.17 -16.93
CA SER A 288 10.51 22.15 -17.04
C SER A 288 9.13 21.57 -16.68
N SER A 289 8.99 20.25 -16.47
CA SER A 289 7.71 19.70 -16.02
C SER A 289 7.59 19.85 -14.49
N GLY A 290 6.55 20.55 -14.02
CA GLY A 290 6.38 20.95 -12.61
C GLY A 290 6.53 19.81 -11.60
N ALA A 291 6.80 20.16 -10.34
CA ALA A 291 7.11 19.28 -9.20
C ALA A 291 6.12 18.10 -9.03
N SER A 292 6.29 17.07 -9.84
CA SER A 292 5.45 15.88 -9.85
C SER A 292 6.07 14.83 -8.95
N LEU A 293 5.30 14.31 -8.00
CA LEU A 293 5.72 13.24 -7.11
C LEU A 293 6.18 12.02 -7.92
N GLN A 294 7.40 11.55 -7.64
CA GLN A 294 7.94 10.30 -8.17
C GLN A 294 7.66 9.18 -7.17
N VAL A 295 6.96 8.14 -7.59
CA VAL A 295 6.61 6.99 -6.76
C VAL A 295 7.34 5.77 -7.26
N THR A 296 8.14 5.12 -6.41
CA THR A 296 8.79 3.84 -6.73
C THR A 296 8.14 2.74 -5.92
N LEU A 297 7.48 1.79 -6.59
CA LEU A 297 6.88 0.62 -5.97
C LEU A 297 7.90 -0.52 -5.97
N LEU A 298 8.26 -0.98 -4.78
CA LEU A 298 9.33 -1.95 -4.55
C LEU A 298 8.78 -3.25 -4.00
N SER A 299 9.27 -4.36 -4.53
CA SER A 299 9.06 -5.69 -3.97
C SER A 299 10.28 -6.16 -3.18
N ARG A 300 10.09 -7.23 -2.39
CA ARG A 300 11.18 -7.91 -1.69
C ARG A 300 12.30 -8.40 -2.61
N LEU A 301 11.95 -8.80 -3.83
CA LEU A 301 12.93 -9.37 -4.76
C LEU A 301 13.81 -8.27 -5.36
N ASP A 302 13.20 -7.12 -5.67
CA ASP A 302 13.84 -6.02 -6.39
C ASP A 302 15.06 -5.49 -5.63
N GLY A 303 14.89 -5.24 -4.32
CA GLY A 303 15.94 -4.62 -3.51
C GLY A 303 17.23 -5.43 -3.42
N GLN A 304 17.10 -6.71 -3.04
CA GLN A 304 18.23 -7.59 -2.78
C GLN A 304 18.86 -8.13 -4.08
N GLN A 305 18.04 -8.52 -5.05
CA GLN A 305 18.54 -9.07 -6.31
C GLN A 305 19.22 -7.99 -7.14
N ARG A 306 18.65 -6.78 -7.21
CA ARG A 306 19.28 -5.66 -7.92
C ARG A 306 20.59 -5.24 -7.27
N PHE A 307 20.64 -5.15 -5.94
CA PHE A 307 21.89 -4.84 -5.25
C PHE A 307 22.98 -5.87 -5.55
N ALA A 308 22.64 -7.16 -5.46
CA ALA A 308 23.57 -8.24 -5.77
C ALA A 308 24.01 -8.22 -7.23
N SER A 309 23.11 -7.93 -8.18
CA SER A 309 23.43 -7.86 -9.61
C SER A 309 24.35 -6.68 -9.93
N LEU A 310 24.06 -5.49 -9.40
CA LEU A 310 24.87 -4.29 -9.58
C LEU A 310 26.28 -4.46 -8.99
N ILE A 311 26.39 -5.00 -7.77
CA ILE A 311 27.70 -5.28 -7.16
C ILE A 311 28.45 -6.35 -7.95
N SER A 312 27.77 -7.40 -8.39
CA SER A 312 28.41 -8.44 -9.19
C SER A 312 28.91 -7.89 -10.52
N ALA A 313 28.16 -6.96 -11.14
CA ALA A 313 28.56 -6.28 -12.36
C ALA A 313 29.77 -5.36 -12.12
N ASP A 314 29.74 -4.53 -11.07
CA ASP A 314 30.86 -3.66 -10.70
C ASP A 314 32.12 -4.48 -10.39
N VAL A 315 32.03 -5.52 -9.56
CA VAL A 315 33.15 -6.41 -9.25
C VAL A 315 33.69 -7.10 -10.51
N ARG A 316 32.82 -7.52 -11.43
CA ARG A 316 33.23 -8.14 -12.71
C ARG A 316 33.94 -7.13 -13.62
N GLN A 317 33.40 -5.93 -13.78
CA GLN A 317 34.02 -4.86 -14.56
C GLN A 317 35.37 -4.47 -13.98
N ARG A 318 35.43 -4.31 -12.67
CA ARG A 318 36.65 -3.98 -11.95
C ARG A 318 37.70 -5.11 -12.09
N SER A 319 37.32 -6.36 -11.91
CA SER A 319 38.24 -7.49 -12.09
C SER A 319 38.73 -7.64 -13.53
N SER A 320 37.89 -7.37 -14.54
CA SER A 320 38.32 -7.38 -15.95
C SER A 320 39.32 -6.26 -16.24
N ILE A 321 39.11 -5.06 -15.69
CA ILE A 321 40.07 -3.94 -15.75
C ILE A 321 41.39 -4.33 -15.07
N TYR A 322 41.35 -4.93 -13.88
CA TYR A 322 42.56 -5.37 -13.19
C TYR A 322 43.33 -6.44 -13.98
N LEU A 323 42.63 -7.43 -14.53
CA LEU A 323 43.24 -8.48 -15.35
C LEU A 323 43.88 -7.91 -16.61
N SER A 324 43.14 -7.09 -17.37
CA SER A 324 43.59 -6.54 -18.65
C SER A 324 44.69 -5.49 -18.50
N ASN A 325 44.60 -4.60 -17.51
CA ASN A 325 45.55 -3.48 -17.36
C ASN A 325 46.75 -3.83 -16.48
N THR A 326 46.64 -4.81 -15.59
CA THR A 326 47.71 -5.14 -14.63
C THR A 326 48.34 -6.50 -14.89
N ILE A 327 47.53 -7.57 -14.94
CA ILE A 327 48.05 -8.93 -14.98
C ILE A 327 48.56 -9.29 -16.37
N THR A 328 47.76 -9.08 -17.42
CA THR A 328 48.10 -9.44 -18.79
C THR A 328 49.39 -8.75 -19.28
N PRO A 329 49.62 -7.44 -19.06
CA PRO A 329 50.86 -6.78 -19.45
C PRO A 329 52.09 -7.27 -18.67
N ASP A 330 51.95 -7.54 -17.36
CA ASP A 330 53.03 -8.11 -16.55
C ASP A 330 53.42 -9.53 -17.03
N ILE A 331 52.45 -10.32 -17.50
CA ILE A 331 52.69 -11.64 -18.11
C ILE A 331 53.42 -11.48 -19.45
N HIS A 332 52.97 -10.60 -20.33
CA HIS A 332 53.61 -10.38 -21.63
C HIS A 332 55.05 -9.87 -21.51
N THR A 333 55.31 -8.93 -20.60
CA THR A 333 56.66 -8.40 -20.36
C THR A 333 57.60 -9.45 -19.77
N THR A 334 57.12 -10.30 -18.86
CA THR A 334 57.95 -11.39 -18.30
C THR A 334 58.24 -12.48 -19.32
N LEU A 335 57.25 -12.88 -20.11
CA LEU A 335 57.42 -13.81 -21.23
C LEU A 335 58.43 -13.29 -22.25
N SER A 336 58.34 -12.02 -22.65
CA SER A 336 59.29 -11.37 -23.56
C SER A 336 60.72 -11.35 -22.99
N SER A 337 60.87 -11.30 -21.66
CA SER A 337 62.17 -11.30 -20.98
C SER A 337 62.78 -12.69 -20.71
N ASN A 338 62.14 -13.79 -21.16
CA ASN A 338 62.56 -15.18 -20.88
C ASN A 338 62.73 -15.53 -19.38
N LYS A 339 62.09 -14.78 -18.46
CA LYS A 339 62.16 -15.04 -17.01
C LYS A 339 61.07 -16.01 -16.59
N ARG A 340 61.38 -16.93 -15.65
CA ARG A 340 60.38 -17.83 -15.07
C ARG A 340 59.32 -17.04 -14.28
N ILE A 341 58.05 -17.31 -14.57
CA ILE A 341 56.87 -16.54 -14.11
C ILE A 341 56.49 -16.85 -12.64
N SER A 342 56.90 -17.99 -12.10
CA SER A 342 56.18 -18.64 -11.00
C SER A 342 56.32 -18.03 -9.60
N SER A 343 57.27 -17.13 -9.33
CA SER A 343 57.44 -16.55 -7.98
C SER A 343 57.76 -15.05 -7.92
N SER A 344 58.32 -14.46 -8.98
CA SER A 344 58.74 -13.05 -8.99
C SER A 344 57.56 -12.07 -9.10
N LEU A 345 56.49 -12.45 -9.82
CA LEU A 345 55.32 -11.60 -10.04
C LEU A 345 54.32 -11.60 -8.88
N ARG A 346 54.36 -12.61 -8.00
CA ARG A 346 53.37 -12.76 -6.93
C ARG A 346 53.41 -11.59 -5.93
N LYS A 347 54.61 -11.20 -5.46
CA LYS A 347 54.77 -10.07 -4.53
C LYS A 347 54.25 -8.74 -5.13
N PRO A 348 54.67 -8.32 -6.34
CA PRO A 348 54.15 -7.09 -6.94
C PRO A 348 52.65 -7.17 -7.24
N TRP A 349 52.11 -8.32 -7.67
CA TRP A 349 50.66 -8.48 -7.85
C TRP A 349 49.89 -8.35 -6.55
N ILE A 350 50.39 -8.90 -5.43
CA ILE A 350 49.75 -8.71 -4.12
C ILE A 350 49.77 -7.23 -3.72
N ALA A 351 50.89 -6.53 -3.92
CA ALA A 351 50.98 -5.10 -3.62
C ALA A 351 50.00 -4.28 -4.48
N LYS A 352 49.98 -4.50 -5.81
CA LYS A 352 49.04 -3.84 -6.73
C LYS A 352 47.59 -4.16 -6.39
N ARG A 353 47.28 -5.43 -6.06
CA ARG A 353 45.94 -5.84 -5.60
C ARG A 353 45.53 -5.09 -4.34
N ASN A 354 46.41 -4.97 -3.35
CA ASN A 354 46.09 -4.27 -2.10
C ASN A 354 45.75 -2.80 -2.35
N THR A 355 46.54 -2.10 -3.18
CA THR A 355 46.27 -0.72 -3.60
C THR A 355 44.93 -0.61 -4.31
N TRP A 356 44.62 -1.57 -5.17
CA TRP A 356 43.38 -1.59 -5.92
C TRP A 356 42.16 -1.89 -5.03
N THR A 357 42.29 -2.82 -4.08
CA THR A 357 41.24 -3.09 -3.10
C THR A 357 41.02 -1.94 -2.13
N SER A 358 42.05 -1.14 -1.82
CA SER A 358 41.87 0.06 -0.98
C SER A 358 41.08 1.18 -1.68
N GLN A 359 40.91 1.13 -2.99
CA GLN A 359 40.06 2.07 -3.74
C GLN A 359 38.57 1.72 -3.65
N LEU A 360 38.21 0.51 -3.19
CA LEU A 360 36.83 0.12 -2.92
C LEU A 360 36.38 0.76 -1.61
N THR A 361 35.77 1.94 -1.74
CA THR A 361 35.19 2.67 -0.62
C THR A 361 33.67 2.61 -0.67
N ALA A 362 33.01 2.79 0.48
CA ALA A 362 31.55 2.88 0.53
C ALA A 362 31.03 4.03 -0.36
N ALA A 363 31.74 5.16 -0.41
CA ALA A 363 31.37 6.31 -1.25
C ALA A 363 31.45 6.01 -2.75
N THR A 364 32.44 5.23 -3.19
CA THR A 364 32.51 4.80 -4.61
C THR A 364 31.38 3.85 -4.95
N LEU A 365 31.05 2.92 -4.05
CA LEU A 365 29.94 2.00 -4.26
C LEU A 365 28.60 2.75 -4.28
N ASP A 366 28.42 3.73 -3.41
CA ASP A 366 27.22 4.55 -3.35
C ASP A 366 26.97 5.29 -4.67
N ARG A 367 28.00 5.93 -5.24
CA ARG A 367 27.91 6.57 -6.56
C ARG A 367 27.56 5.55 -7.63
N THR A 368 28.25 4.42 -7.69
CA THR A 368 27.96 3.37 -8.69
C THR A 368 26.53 2.84 -8.58
N LEU A 369 25.97 2.73 -7.37
CA LEU A 369 24.58 2.33 -7.17
C LEU A 369 23.61 3.42 -7.63
N LEU A 370 23.85 4.68 -7.26
CA LEU A 370 23.03 5.83 -7.68
C LEU A 370 23.04 6.02 -9.20
N ASP A 371 24.22 5.97 -9.82
CA ASP A 371 24.40 6.07 -11.29
C ASP A 371 23.65 4.94 -12.00
N ALA A 372 23.58 3.75 -11.40
CA ALA A 372 22.83 2.62 -11.92
C ALA A 372 21.32 2.67 -11.61
N GLY A 373 20.81 3.79 -11.09
CA GLY A 373 19.40 4.02 -10.78
C GLY A 373 18.89 3.27 -9.56
N TYR A 374 19.78 2.88 -8.63
CA TYR A 374 19.41 2.34 -7.32
C TYR A 374 18.77 3.43 -6.44
N LEU A 375 18.20 3.04 -5.31
CA LEU A 375 17.49 3.97 -4.42
C LEU A 375 18.45 4.94 -3.74
N THR A 376 18.03 6.20 -3.72
CA THR A 376 18.58 7.23 -2.84
C THR A 376 18.24 6.91 -1.39
N GLU A 377 19.05 7.45 -0.48
CA GLU A 377 18.76 7.39 0.95
C GLU A 377 17.47 8.17 1.28
N PRO A 378 16.45 7.54 1.89
CA PRO A 378 15.26 8.25 2.33
C PRO A 378 15.52 9.08 3.57
N ASP A 379 14.86 10.24 3.65
CA ASP A 379 14.91 11.12 4.82
C ASP A 379 14.14 10.50 6.00
N LEU A 380 13.00 9.87 5.70
CA LEU A 380 12.11 9.25 6.68
C LEU A 380 11.62 7.90 6.17
N LEU A 381 11.72 6.87 7.01
CA LEU A 381 11.14 5.55 6.79
C LEU A 381 9.97 5.34 7.75
N VAL A 382 8.76 5.21 7.20
CA VAL A 382 7.54 4.91 7.96
C VAL A 382 7.19 3.44 7.82
N MET A 383 7.02 2.78 8.96
CA MET A 383 6.62 1.38 9.03
C MET A 383 5.19 1.27 9.55
N PHE A 384 4.29 0.78 8.70
CA PHE A 384 2.90 0.50 9.06
C PHE A 384 2.71 -0.98 9.30
N GLY A 385 2.35 -1.40 10.51
CA GLY A 385 2.14 -2.81 10.80
C GLY A 385 1.94 -3.13 12.27
N ASP A 386 1.73 -4.41 12.57
CA ASP A 386 1.52 -4.88 13.93
C ASP A 386 2.76 -4.72 14.82
N ALA A 387 2.55 -4.29 16.08
CA ALA A 387 3.58 -4.06 17.10
C ALA A 387 4.44 -5.30 17.37
N THR A 388 3.90 -6.48 17.08
CA THR A 388 4.58 -7.76 17.25
C THR A 388 5.65 -8.02 16.19
N VAL A 389 5.63 -7.34 15.05
CA VAL A 389 6.55 -7.60 13.93
C VAL A 389 7.16 -6.30 13.40
N LYS A 390 8.11 -5.73 14.15
CA LYS A 390 9.02 -4.67 13.66
C LYS A 390 10.06 -5.28 12.72
N ARG A 391 9.70 -5.46 11.44
CA ARG A 391 10.61 -5.99 10.41
C ARG A 391 10.61 -5.08 9.21
N LEU A 392 11.77 -4.92 8.57
CA LEU A 392 11.91 -4.19 7.31
C LEU A 392 11.47 -5.03 6.10
N TYR A 393 11.02 -6.27 6.31
CA TYR A 393 10.50 -7.21 5.31
C TYR A 393 11.38 -7.47 4.07
N GLY A 394 12.64 -7.03 4.06
CA GLY A 394 13.54 -7.12 2.91
C GLY A 394 13.77 -5.79 2.18
N PHE A 395 13.31 -4.66 2.74
CA PHE A 395 13.63 -3.33 2.26
C PHE A 395 15.16 -3.20 2.03
N PRO A 396 15.58 -2.60 0.90
CA PRO A 396 16.98 -2.32 0.59
C PRO A 396 17.78 -1.81 1.78
N ALA A 397 18.75 -2.60 2.26
CA ALA A 397 19.51 -2.25 3.45
C ALA A 397 20.52 -1.12 3.21
N TRP A 398 21.06 -1.02 1.98
CA TRP A 398 22.07 -0.03 1.63
C TRP A 398 21.64 1.44 1.84
N PRO A 399 20.44 1.87 1.40
CA PRO A 399 20.00 3.25 1.59
C PRO A 399 19.61 3.61 3.03
N LEU A 400 19.45 2.65 3.96
CA LEU A 400 18.94 2.90 5.32
C LEU A 400 20.03 3.22 6.36
N ARG A 401 21.14 3.85 5.98
CA ARG A 401 22.29 4.03 6.87
C ARG A 401 22.07 5.13 7.92
N VAL A 402 21.40 6.21 7.52
CA VAL A 402 21.20 7.44 8.31
C VAL A 402 19.72 7.87 8.30
N THR A 403 18.83 7.04 7.75
CA THR A 403 17.38 7.30 7.69
C THR A 403 16.73 7.29 9.08
N ASP A 404 15.88 8.29 9.34
CA ASP A 404 15.02 8.30 10.52
C ASP A 404 13.90 7.27 10.40
N LEU A 405 13.73 6.42 11.42
CA LEU A 405 12.72 5.36 11.43
C LEU A 405 11.55 5.74 12.32
N PHE A 406 10.37 5.85 11.71
CA PHE A 406 9.11 6.06 12.41
C PHE A 406 8.25 4.79 12.34
N TYR A 407 7.78 4.36 13.50
CA TYR A 407 6.93 3.18 13.62
C TYR A 407 5.62 3.57 14.29
N ASP A 408 4.50 3.36 13.59
CA ASP A 408 3.17 3.61 14.12
C ASP A 408 2.48 2.27 14.49
N PRO A 409 2.32 1.96 15.79
CA PRO A 409 1.60 0.77 16.23
C PRO A 409 0.09 0.84 16.00
N ASN A 410 -0.45 2.06 15.87
CA ASN A 410 -1.88 2.33 15.80
C ASN A 410 -2.38 2.46 14.36
N ALA A 411 -1.47 2.55 13.37
CA ALA A 411 -1.81 2.53 11.95
C ALA A 411 -2.37 1.18 11.44
N ARG A 412 -2.89 0.32 12.33
CA ARG A 412 -3.63 -0.89 11.97
C ARG A 412 -4.95 -0.49 11.27
N GLY A 413 -4.83 -0.16 9.99
CA GLY A 413 -5.92 0.14 9.08
C GLY A 413 -6.50 1.54 9.28
N TRP A 414 -6.39 2.39 8.27
CA TRP A 414 -7.37 3.46 8.02
C TRP A 414 -8.73 2.88 7.61
N GLY A 415 -9.22 1.90 8.36
CA GLY A 415 -10.57 1.37 8.31
C GLY A 415 -11.50 2.29 9.09
N GLY A 416 -11.58 3.55 8.65
CA GLY A 416 -12.64 4.49 9.05
C GLY A 416 -13.83 4.44 8.10
N TYR A 417 -14.12 3.25 7.55
CA TYR A 417 -15.39 2.92 6.91
C TYR A 417 -15.81 1.53 7.40
N ASP A 418 -16.39 1.55 8.60
CA ASP A 418 -17.35 0.56 9.08
C ASP A 418 -18.67 0.67 8.30
#